data_AF-A0A167GPJ9-F1
#
_entry.id   AF-A0A167GPJ9-F1
#
_cell.length_a   1.000
_cell.length_b   1.000
_cell.length_c   1.000
_cell.angle_alpha   90.00
_cell.angle_beta   90.00
_cell.angle_gamma   90.00
#
_symmetry.space_group_name_H-M   'P 1'
#
loop_
_entity.id
_entity.type
_entity.pdbx_description
1 polymer ?
#
loop_
_entity_poly.entity_id
_entity_poly.type
_entity_poly.pdbx_seq_one_letter_code
_entity_poly.pdbx_strand_id
1 'polypeptide(L)'
;MVLAAFAALPGYALAQGTISSGAASYVIATSHFDTSPAANFTGVGTGDQIFEAGWWFRIEGDASETVFPTPDTQNYSGATATIAWTNVGGRGFSATKTHTLVDGAGNGEVTTNMVVTNGGNAPITLHLFQMTDWDVNGSAGTDVGTLVGQGHIRMDDVGFAEARSPNAVAVKALPFAAATDIAALLSDASVTNFDDGGFPFGPGDITIGLQWTFTLAPGASETAVLFSAANRVATPVQLQSFGVD
;
A
#
# COMPACT_ATOMS: atom_id res chain seq x y z
N MET A 1 -40.67 -5.23 -34.48
CA MET A 1 -40.04 -4.88 -33.19
C MET A 1 -38.91 -5.90 -32.97
N VAL A 2 -37.67 -5.51 -33.23
CA VAL A 2 -36.51 -6.42 -33.16
C VAL A 2 -35.99 -6.38 -31.73
N LEU A 3 -36.05 -7.53 -31.04
CA LEU A 3 -35.56 -7.70 -29.67
C LEU A 3 -34.04 -7.88 -29.72
N ALA A 4 -33.29 -6.84 -29.34
CA ALA A 4 -31.84 -6.93 -29.21
C ALA A 4 -31.49 -7.72 -27.95
N ALA A 5 -30.89 -8.91 -28.13
CA ALA A 5 -30.33 -9.69 -27.03
C ALA A 5 -29.06 -8.98 -26.53
N PHE A 6 -29.10 -8.45 -25.31
CA PHE A 6 -27.90 -8.02 -24.60
C PHE A 6 -27.08 -9.27 -24.24
N ALA A 7 -25.94 -9.46 -24.92
CA ALA A 7 -24.94 -10.42 -24.49
C ALA A 7 -24.34 -9.90 -23.18
N ALA A 8 -24.58 -10.62 -22.07
CA ALA A 8 -23.88 -10.38 -20.83
C ALA A 8 -22.40 -10.69 -21.06
N LEU A 9 -21.56 -9.65 -21.07
CA LEU A 9 -20.12 -9.83 -21.04
C LEU A 9 -19.76 -10.51 -19.71
N PRO A 10 -18.87 -11.52 -19.71
CA PRO A 10 -18.42 -12.15 -18.48
C PRO A 10 -17.81 -11.07 -17.57
N GLY A 11 -18.35 -10.94 -16.36
CA GLY A 11 -17.79 -10.06 -15.35
C GLY A 11 -16.37 -10.51 -15.04
N TYR A 12 -15.39 -9.65 -15.31
CA TYR A 12 -14.02 -9.90 -14.90
C TYR A 12 -13.94 -9.78 -13.37
N ALA A 13 -14.00 -10.91 -12.67
CA ALA A 13 -13.65 -10.97 -11.26
C ALA A 13 -12.14 -10.89 -11.13
N LEU A 14 -11.60 -9.67 -11.08
CA LEU A 14 -10.18 -9.40 -10.97
C LEU A 14 -9.93 -8.54 -9.73
N ALA A 15 -9.58 -9.16 -8.60
CA ALA A 15 -9.06 -8.45 -7.42
C ALA A 15 -8.30 -9.34 -6.42
N GLN A 16 -7.84 -10.54 -6.76
CA GLN A 16 -7.21 -11.43 -5.77
C GLN A 16 -6.02 -12.22 -6.31
N GLY A 17 -5.05 -12.47 -5.43
CA GLY A 17 -3.95 -13.39 -5.72
C GLY A 17 -2.95 -13.52 -4.58
N THR A 18 -2.04 -14.46 -4.73
CA THR A 18 -0.99 -14.77 -3.75
C THR A 18 0.36 -14.81 -4.46
N ILE A 19 1.35 -14.18 -3.87
CA ILE A 19 2.76 -14.36 -4.22
C ILE A 19 3.47 -15.11 -3.10
N SER A 20 4.42 -15.96 -3.46
CA SER A 20 5.19 -16.75 -2.52
C SER A 20 6.66 -16.79 -2.87
N SER A 21 7.49 -16.84 -1.84
CA SER A 21 8.95 -17.00 -1.91
C SER A 21 9.33 -17.86 -0.72
N GLY A 22 10.01 -18.99 -0.92
CA GLY A 22 10.32 -19.90 0.20
C GLY A 22 9.09 -20.26 1.04
N ALA A 23 9.12 -19.96 2.35
CA ALA A 23 8.01 -20.16 3.26
C ALA A 23 7.05 -18.96 3.32
N ALA A 24 7.54 -17.76 2.98
CA ALA A 24 6.76 -16.53 3.01
C ALA A 24 5.68 -16.49 1.92
N SER A 25 4.52 -15.91 2.27
CA SER A 25 3.38 -15.70 1.37
C SER A 25 2.73 -14.35 1.63
N TYR A 26 2.42 -13.61 0.57
CA TYR A 26 1.66 -12.36 0.62
C TYR A 26 0.38 -12.47 -0.21
N VAL A 27 -0.77 -12.28 0.41
CA VAL A 27 -2.10 -12.38 -0.18
C VAL A 27 -2.69 -10.99 -0.36
N ILE A 28 -3.14 -10.70 -1.58
CA ILE A 28 -3.95 -9.53 -1.93
C ILE A 28 -5.39 -10.05 -2.05
N ALA A 29 -6.25 -9.70 -1.10
CA ALA A 29 -7.62 -10.19 -1.07
C ALA A 29 -8.53 -9.38 -2.00
N THR A 30 -9.73 -9.91 -2.28
CA THR A 30 -10.73 -9.25 -3.14
C THR A 30 -11.11 -7.86 -2.64
N SER A 31 -11.19 -7.67 -1.33
CA SER A 31 -11.57 -6.40 -0.71
C SER A 31 -10.42 -5.37 -0.68
N HIS A 32 -9.21 -5.72 -1.14
CA HIS A 32 -8.05 -4.83 -1.15
C HIS A 32 -8.25 -3.51 -1.91
N PHE A 33 -9.32 -3.40 -2.69
CA PHE A 33 -9.71 -2.24 -3.49
C PHE A 33 -11.05 -1.63 -3.02
N ASP A 34 -11.39 -1.84 -1.75
CA ASP A 34 -12.51 -1.21 -1.06
C ASP A 34 -12.09 -0.69 0.33
N THR A 35 -13.07 -0.35 1.16
CA THR A 35 -12.85 0.28 2.47
C THR A 35 -12.48 -0.70 3.60
N SER A 36 -12.36 -2.00 3.35
CA SER A 36 -11.81 -3.00 4.30
C SER A 36 -10.77 -3.86 3.58
N PRO A 37 -9.58 -3.29 3.30
CA PRO A 37 -8.66 -3.83 2.32
C PRO A 37 -7.81 -4.95 2.89
N ALA A 38 -8.42 -6.12 3.08
CA ALA A 38 -7.76 -7.28 3.67
C ALA A 38 -6.49 -7.70 2.90
N ALA A 39 -5.48 -8.07 3.67
CA ALA A 39 -4.22 -8.65 3.20
C ALA A 39 -3.83 -9.79 4.13
N ASN A 40 -2.86 -10.62 3.75
CA ASN A 40 -2.20 -11.55 4.67
C ASN A 40 -0.71 -11.58 4.33
N PHE A 41 0.16 -11.42 5.31
CA PHE A 41 1.60 -11.68 5.21
C PHE A 41 2.01 -12.77 6.19
N THR A 42 2.13 -14.00 5.68
CA THR A 42 2.35 -15.21 6.49
C THR A 42 3.64 -15.91 6.11
N GLY A 43 4.03 -16.93 6.90
CA GLY A 43 5.28 -17.67 6.71
C GLY A 43 6.53 -16.90 7.18
N VAL A 44 6.31 -15.76 7.83
CA VAL A 44 7.32 -14.90 8.45
C VAL A 44 6.93 -14.73 9.92
N GLY A 45 7.82 -15.07 10.86
CA GLY A 45 7.45 -15.15 12.28
C GLY A 45 6.34 -16.16 12.58
N THR A 46 5.51 -15.84 13.57
CA THR A 46 4.30 -16.60 13.92
C THR A 46 3.06 -15.85 13.45
N GLY A 47 2.09 -16.55 12.87
CA GLY A 47 0.81 -15.94 12.47
C GLY A 47 0.89 -15.09 11.20
N ASP A 48 -0.16 -14.30 10.99
CA ASP A 48 -0.24 -13.28 9.96
C ASP A 48 0.32 -11.95 10.50
N GLN A 49 1.15 -11.26 9.72
CA GLN A 49 1.75 -10.00 10.13
C GLN A 49 0.98 -8.77 9.63
N ILE A 50 0.17 -8.91 8.59
CA ILE A 50 -0.55 -7.77 7.98
C ILE A 50 -1.98 -8.19 7.72
N PHE A 51 -2.93 -7.61 8.48
CA PHE A 51 -4.35 -7.94 8.40
C PHE A 51 -5.07 -7.15 7.30
N GLU A 52 -4.73 -5.87 7.15
CA GLU A 52 -5.22 -5.00 6.07
C GLU A 52 -4.06 -4.24 5.40
N ALA A 53 -4.17 -4.02 4.10
CA ALA A 53 -3.31 -3.11 3.37
C ALA A 53 -4.10 -2.49 2.21
N GLY A 54 -4.13 -1.15 2.09
CA GLY A 54 -4.90 -0.46 1.05
C GLY A 54 -4.17 0.73 0.44
N TRP A 55 -4.68 1.22 -0.69
CA TRP A 55 -4.18 2.40 -1.38
C TRP A 55 -5.30 3.41 -1.66
N TRP A 56 -5.02 4.68 -1.42
CA TRP A 56 -5.89 5.81 -1.75
C TRP A 56 -5.09 6.84 -2.54
N PHE A 57 -5.81 7.72 -3.23
CA PHE A 57 -5.23 8.86 -3.91
C PHE A 57 -6.12 10.09 -3.79
N ARG A 58 -5.51 11.26 -4.02
CA ARG A 58 -6.21 12.53 -4.16
C ARG A 58 -5.46 13.40 -5.17
N ILE A 59 -6.16 14.01 -6.13
CA ILE A 59 -5.56 15.07 -6.96
C ILE A 59 -5.85 16.41 -6.30
N GLU A 60 -4.88 17.31 -6.26
CA GLU A 60 -5.05 18.66 -5.70
C GLU A 60 -6.29 19.35 -6.27
N GLY A 61 -7.17 19.85 -5.39
CA GLY A 61 -8.49 20.39 -5.74
C GLY A 61 -9.66 19.45 -5.47
N ASP A 62 -9.41 18.16 -5.25
CA ASP A 62 -10.44 17.21 -4.78
C ASP A 62 -10.89 17.51 -3.34
N ALA A 63 -12.13 17.14 -3.02
CA ALA A 63 -12.73 17.36 -1.70
C ALA A 63 -12.35 16.29 -0.66
N SER A 64 -11.86 15.12 -1.10
CA SER A 64 -11.46 14.00 -0.26
C SER A 64 -10.52 13.07 -1.02
N GLU A 65 -9.94 12.10 -0.31
CA GLU A 65 -9.26 10.96 -0.91
C GLU A 65 -10.26 9.97 -1.57
N THR A 66 -9.75 9.12 -2.44
CA THR A 66 -10.51 8.06 -3.12
C THR A 66 -9.69 6.76 -3.06
N VAL A 67 -10.34 5.67 -2.64
CA VAL A 67 -9.73 4.33 -2.67
C VAL A 67 -9.39 3.93 -4.11
N PHE A 68 -8.27 3.24 -4.33
CA PHE A 68 -7.96 2.70 -5.64
C PHE A 68 -9.05 1.72 -6.08
N PRO A 69 -9.59 1.87 -7.31
CA PRO A 69 -10.65 0.98 -7.78
C PRO A 69 -10.09 -0.40 -8.10
N THR A 70 -10.99 -1.33 -8.46
CA THR A 70 -10.61 -2.60 -9.07
C THR A 70 -9.65 -2.37 -10.26
N PRO A 71 -8.51 -3.09 -10.33
CA PRO A 71 -7.53 -2.92 -11.40
C PRO A 71 -7.98 -3.51 -12.74
N ASP A 72 -7.42 -2.96 -13.83
CA ASP A 72 -7.68 -3.44 -15.19
C ASP A 72 -7.00 -4.79 -15.46
N THR A 73 -5.80 -4.98 -14.91
CA THR A 73 -5.03 -6.22 -15.06
C THR A 73 -4.29 -6.57 -13.78
N GLN A 74 -4.11 -7.88 -13.57
CA GLN A 74 -3.34 -8.44 -12.47
C GLN A 74 -2.61 -9.68 -12.95
N ASN A 75 -1.36 -9.83 -12.55
CA ASN A 75 -0.55 -10.99 -12.82
C ASN A 75 0.21 -11.38 -11.54
N TYR A 76 0.08 -12.63 -11.13
CA TYR A 76 0.73 -13.19 -9.94
C TYR A 76 1.61 -14.35 -10.40
N SER A 77 2.93 -14.23 -10.22
CA SER A 77 3.88 -15.24 -10.68
C SER A 77 5.03 -15.40 -9.69
N GLY A 78 5.08 -16.56 -9.04
CA GLY A 78 6.07 -16.85 -8.00
C GLY A 78 6.06 -15.77 -6.92
N ALA A 79 7.20 -15.11 -6.75
CA ALA A 79 7.42 -14.08 -5.75
C ALA A 79 7.04 -12.66 -6.20
N THR A 80 6.36 -12.49 -7.34
CA THR A 80 6.06 -11.16 -7.90
C THR A 80 4.60 -11.03 -8.31
N ALA A 81 4.00 -9.88 -7.97
CA ALA A 81 2.70 -9.48 -8.48
C ALA A 81 2.84 -8.16 -9.24
N THR A 82 2.14 -8.04 -10.36
CA THR A 82 2.00 -6.78 -11.11
C THR A 82 0.52 -6.50 -11.31
N ILE A 83 0.10 -5.32 -10.88
CA ILE A 83 -1.29 -4.85 -10.89
C ILE A 83 -1.30 -3.49 -11.60
N ALA A 84 -2.21 -3.29 -12.56
CA ALA A 84 -2.20 -2.06 -13.34
C ALA A 84 -3.60 -1.47 -13.56
N TRP A 85 -3.61 -0.14 -13.66
CA TRP A 85 -4.73 0.72 -13.99
C TRP A 85 -4.30 1.65 -15.12
N THR A 86 -5.03 1.62 -16.22
CA THR A 86 -4.81 2.47 -17.39
C THR A 86 -5.35 3.89 -17.18
N ASN A 87 -6.41 4.04 -16.37
CA ASN A 87 -6.99 5.33 -16.00
C ASN A 87 -7.66 5.24 -14.62
N VAL A 88 -6.89 5.46 -13.55
CA VAL A 88 -7.33 5.28 -12.17
C VAL A 88 -8.57 6.13 -11.90
N GLY A 89 -9.71 5.48 -11.65
CA GLY A 89 -10.99 6.15 -11.36
C GLY A 89 -11.47 7.11 -12.46
N GLY A 90 -10.98 6.99 -13.70
CA GLY A 90 -11.28 7.95 -14.76
C GLY A 90 -10.59 9.31 -14.61
N ARG A 91 -9.55 9.42 -13.75
CA ARG A 91 -8.95 10.69 -13.31
C ARG A 91 -7.79 11.20 -14.17
N GLY A 92 -7.49 10.54 -15.29
CA GLY A 92 -6.50 10.99 -16.28
C GLY A 92 -5.06 10.61 -15.94
N PHE A 93 -4.82 9.69 -15.01
CA PHE A 93 -3.52 9.11 -14.74
C PHE A 93 -3.58 7.58 -14.70
N SER A 94 -2.47 6.93 -15.04
CA SER A 94 -2.32 5.48 -14.94
C SER A 94 -1.46 5.12 -13.72
N ALA A 95 -1.61 3.89 -13.24
CA ALA A 95 -0.81 3.36 -12.14
C ALA A 95 -0.39 1.91 -12.43
N THR A 96 0.80 1.53 -11.98
CA THR A 96 1.26 0.14 -11.96
C THR A 96 1.90 -0.14 -10.61
N LYS A 97 1.32 -1.09 -9.87
CA LYS A 97 1.82 -1.59 -8.59
C LYS A 97 2.55 -2.91 -8.83
N THR A 98 3.81 -2.97 -8.43
CA THR A 98 4.59 -4.21 -8.42
C THR A 98 4.94 -4.56 -6.98
N HIS A 99 4.57 -5.77 -6.57
CA HIS A 99 5.05 -6.39 -5.34
C HIS A 99 6.15 -7.39 -5.65
N THR A 100 7.22 -7.39 -4.87
CA THR A 100 8.24 -8.43 -4.86
C THR A 100 8.43 -8.93 -3.43
N LEU A 101 8.24 -10.23 -3.23
CA LEU A 101 8.39 -10.88 -1.94
C LEU A 101 9.75 -11.56 -1.85
N VAL A 102 10.50 -11.25 -0.80
CA VAL A 102 11.73 -11.95 -0.45
C VAL A 102 11.54 -12.66 0.88
N ASP A 103 11.90 -13.93 0.88
CA ASP A 103 11.90 -14.80 2.06
C ASP A 103 13.27 -14.81 2.74
N GLY A 104 13.24 -15.07 4.04
CA GLY A 104 14.33 -15.60 4.82
C GLY A 104 13.77 -16.57 5.85
N ALA A 105 14.62 -17.41 6.45
CA ALA A 105 14.17 -18.37 7.45
C ALA A 105 13.49 -17.66 8.65
N GLY A 106 12.15 -17.65 8.67
CA GLY A 106 11.33 -16.98 9.67
C GLY A 106 11.21 -15.44 9.54
N ASN A 107 11.69 -14.85 8.44
CA ASN A 107 11.59 -13.41 8.17
C ASN A 107 11.22 -13.16 6.70
N GLY A 108 10.79 -11.96 6.36
CA GLY A 108 10.55 -11.63 4.96
C GLY A 108 10.26 -10.15 4.75
N GLU A 109 10.24 -9.76 3.48
CA GLU A 109 9.99 -8.39 3.07
C GLU A 109 9.19 -8.38 1.77
N VAL A 110 8.11 -7.60 1.76
CA VAL A 110 7.38 -7.23 0.54
C VAL A 110 7.83 -5.83 0.14
N THR A 111 8.55 -5.73 -0.97
CA THR A 111 8.79 -4.45 -1.63
C THR A 111 7.62 -4.14 -2.54
N THR A 112 7.08 -2.93 -2.44
CA THR A 112 6.00 -2.40 -3.26
C THR A 112 6.46 -1.16 -3.99
N ASN A 113 6.43 -1.20 -5.32
CA ASN A 113 6.65 -0.04 -6.18
C ASN A 113 5.32 0.34 -6.83
N MET A 114 4.82 1.53 -6.54
CA MET A 114 3.65 2.12 -7.20
C MET A 114 4.12 3.21 -8.16
N VAL A 115 4.19 2.87 -9.44
CA VAL A 115 4.51 3.83 -10.50
C VAL A 115 3.22 4.49 -10.95
N VAL A 116 3.17 5.83 -10.92
CA VAL A 116 2.04 6.62 -11.42
C VAL A 116 2.48 7.48 -12.58
N THR A 117 1.64 7.63 -13.60
CA THR A 117 1.94 8.44 -14.79
C THR A 117 0.77 9.33 -15.14
N ASN A 118 1.00 10.64 -15.25
CA ASN A 118 -0.01 11.59 -15.70
C ASN A 118 -0.27 11.41 -17.20
N GLY A 119 -1.45 10.90 -17.56
CA GLY A 119 -1.89 10.72 -18.94
C GLY A 119 -2.66 11.90 -19.52
N GLY A 120 -2.86 12.96 -18.73
CA GLY A 120 -3.55 14.18 -19.14
C GLY A 120 -2.66 15.17 -19.90
N ASN A 121 -3.25 16.31 -20.25
CA ASN A 121 -2.60 17.38 -21.01
C ASN A 121 -2.16 18.59 -20.14
N ALA A 122 -2.38 18.51 -18.83
CA ALA A 122 -1.98 19.54 -17.86
C ALA A 122 -1.23 18.89 -16.68
N PRO A 123 -0.34 19.63 -16.01
CA PRO A 123 0.28 19.14 -14.78
C PRO A 123 -0.77 18.84 -13.70
N ILE A 124 -0.52 17.80 -12.91
CA ILE A 124 -1.32 17.46 -11.72
C ILE A 124 -0.41 17.42 -10.48
N THR A 125 -0.96 17.74 -9.32
CA THR A 125 -0.36 17.38 -8.03
C THR A 125 -1.17 16.22 -7.47
N LEU A 126 -0.52 15.06 -7.36
CA LEU A 126 -1.10 13.81 -6.88
C LEU A 126 -0.59 13.53 -5.47
N HIS A 127 -1.52 13.33 -4.55
CA HIS A 127 -1.26 12.76 -3.23
C HIS A 127 -1.61 11.27 -3.26
N LEU A 128 -0.67 10.42 -2.87
CA LEU A 128 -0.87 8.98 -2.74
C LEU A 128 -0.77 8.59 -1.27
N PHE A 129 -1.59 7.63 -0.87
CA PHE A 129 -1.62 7.13 0.49
C PHE A 129 -1.62 5.60 0.48
N GLN A 130 -0.90 5.02 1.43
CA GLN A 130 -0.92 3.60 1.69
C GLN A 130 -1.19 3.38 3.18
N MET A 131 -2.11 2.47 3.48
CA MET A 131 -2.44 2.05 4.85
C MET A 131 -2.02 0.59 5.02
N THR A 132 -1.42 0.24 6.15
CA THR A 132 -1.30 -1.15 6.63
C THR A 132 -1.76 -1.25 8.08
N ASP A 133 -2.43 -2.36 8.39
CA ASP A 133 -2.75 -2.82 9.73
C ASP A 133 -1.80 -3.98 10.08
N TRP A 134 -0.99 -3.81 11.13
CA TRP A 134 0.05 -4.76 11.50
C TRP A 134 -0.32 -5.53 12.76
N ASP A 135 -0.24 -6.85 12.67
CA ASP A 135 -0.36 -7.80 13.77
C ASP A 135 1.01 -8.46 14.00
N VAL A 136 1.96 -7.79 14.66
CA VAL A 136 3.32 -8.32 14.73
C VAL A 136 3.31 -9.64 15.49
N ASN A 137 3.89 -10.68 14.87
CA ASN A 137 3.89 -12.05 15.38
C ASN A 137 2.47 -12.62 15.64
N GLY A 138 1.46 -12.10 14.92
CA GLY A 138 0.08 -12.60 14.91
C GLY A 138 -0.78 -12.09 16.07
N SER A 139 -0.40 -10.98 16.73
CA SER A 139 -1.19 -10.37 17.79
C SER A 139 -1.12 -8.85 17.85
N ALA A 140 -2.23 -8.19 17.53
CA ALA A 140 -2.38 -6.74 17.68
C ALA A 140 -2.20 -6.20 19.12
N GLY A 141 -2.51 -6.99 20.14
CA GLY A 141 -2.72 -6.47 21.50
C GLY A 141 -1.48 -5.90 22.20
N THR A 142 -0.28 -6.22 21.72
CA THR A 142 1.00 -5.88 22.36
C THR A 142 1.93 -5.04 21.49
N ASP A 143 1.50 -4.67 20.29
CA ASP A 143 2.32 -3.95 19.32
C ASP A 143 2.63 -2.52 19.75
N VAL A 144 3.90 -2.14 19.65
CA VAL A 144 4.38 -0.78 19.94
C VAL A 144 4.97 -0.16 18.69
N GLY A 145 4.31 0.85 18.15
CA GLY A 145 4.75 1.59 16.96
C GLY A 145 5.64 2.78 17.32
N THR A 146 6.79 2.93 16.66
CA THR A 146 7.69 4.08 16.80
C THR A 146 8.05 4.64 15.43
N LEU A 147 8.06 5.98 15.32
CA LEU A 147 8.65 6.67 14.18
C LEU A 147 10.17 6.75 14.35
N VAL A 148 10.91 5.91 13.63
CA VAL A 148 12.38 5.87 13.69
C VAL A 148 13.00 7.01 12.89
N GLY A 149 12.33 7.42 11.82
CA GLY A 149 12.68 8.56 10.97
C GLY A 149 11.59 8.81 9.94
N GLN A 150 11.74 9.86 9.12
CA GLN A 150 10.74 10.16 8.09
C GLN A 150 10.51 8.95 7.17
N GLY A 151 9.24 8.54 7.04
CA GLY A 151 8.87 7.37 6.26
C GLY A 151 9.39 6.04 6.80
N HIS A 152 9.93 5.97 8.02
CA HIS A 152 10.43 4.73 8.64
C HIS A 152 9.77 4.49 9.98
N ILE A 153 8.83 3.56 9.98
CA ILE A 153 8.08 3.13 11.15
C ILE A 153 8.55 1.74 11.54
N ARG A 154 8.76 1.54 12.84
CA ARG A 154 9.07 0.23 13.43
C ARG A 154 7.97 -0.15 14.41
N MET A 155 7.53 -1.40 14.35
CA MET A 155 6.57 -2.00 15.28
C MET A 155 7.28 -3.12 16.03
N ASP A 156 7.37 -3.03 17.35
CA ASP A 156 8.06 -4.00 18.20
C ASP A 156 7.04 -4.82 19.03
N ASP A 157 7.27 -6.14 19.13
CA ASP A 157 6.58 -7.11 20.01
C ASP A 157 7.55 -8.27 20.34
N VAL A 158 7.09 -9.54 20.45
CA VAL A 158 7.90 -10.77 20.45
C VAL A 158 8.45 -11.02 19.03
N GLY A 159 9.17 -10.03 18.51
CA GLY A 159 9.53 -9.85 17.11
C GLY A 159 9.53 -8.37 16.75
N PHE A 160 9.62 -8.07 15.46
CA PHE A 160 9.37 -6.71 14.99
C PHE A 160 8.96 -6.70 13.53
N ALA A 161 8.27 -5.64 13.12
CA ALA A 161 8.02 -5.31 11.73
C ALA A 161 8.50 -3.88 11.43
N GLU A 162 8.77 -3.59 10.16
CA GLU A 162 9.09 -2.26 9.69
C GLU A 162 8.32 -1.94 8.41
N ALA A 163 7.75 -0.74 8.38
CA ALA A 163 7.27 -0.11 7.17
C ALA A 163 8.22 1.04 6.83
N ARG A 164 8.85 0.97 5.67
CA ARG A 164 9.85 1.96 5.26
C ARG A 164 9.60 2.45 3.85
N SER A 165 9.61 3.76 3.66
CA SER A 165 9.50 4.44 2.38
C SER A 165 10.49 5.61 2.38
N PRO A 166 11.57 5.54 1.59
CA PRO A 166 12.57 6.61 1.55
C PRO A 166 12.05 7.91 0.92
N ASN A 167 10.88 7.88 0.26
CA ASN A 167 10.30 9.02 -0.43
C ASN A 167 8.87 9.37 0.03
N ALA A 168 8.40 8.77 1.12
CA ALA A 168 7.20 9.27 1.79
C ALA A 168 7.50 10.64 2.42
N VAL A 169 6.56 11.57 2.28
CA VAL A 169 6.68 12.94 2.79
C VAL A 169 6.13 13.08 4.21
N ALA A 170 5.21 12.21 4.61
CA ALA A 170 4.62 12.18 5.94
C ALA A 170 4.06 10.79 6.28
N VAL A 171 3.89 10.51 7.57
CA VAL A 171 3.26 9.30 8.09
C VAL A 171 2.21 9.58 9.16
N LYS A 172 1.41 8.56 9.51
CA LYS A 172 0.43 8.64 10.60
C LYS A 172 0.28 7.26 11.26
N ALA A 173 0.03 7.22 12.57
CA ALA A 173 -0.50 6.03 13.24
C ALA A 173 -1.83 6.34 13.91
N LEU A 174 -2.76 5.39 13.85
CA LEU A 174 -4.06 5.43 14.53
C LEU A 174 -4.41 4.03 15.05
N PRO A 175 -5.20 3.93 16.13
CA PRO A 175 -5.70 2.64 16.58
C PRO A 175 -6.56 2.00 15.50
N PHE A 176 -6.44 0.68 15.31
CA PHE A 176 -7.39 -0.05 14.48
C PHE A 176 -8.77 -0.03 15.14
N ALA A 177 -9.73 0.57 14.44
CA ALA A 177 -11.11 0.69 14.86
C ALA A 177 -11.93 1.20 13.68
N ALA A 178 -13.06 0.52 13.41
CA ALA A 178 -13.86 0.67 12.19
C ALA A 178 -14.27 2.10 11.78
N ALA A 179 -14.20 3.09 12.67
CA ALA A 179 -14.57 4.49 12.39
C ALA A 179 -13.45 5.50 12.60
N THR A 180 -12.27 5.08 13.06
CA THR A 180 -11.18 5.99 13.44
C THR A 180 -9.80 5.53 13.00
N ASP A 181 -9.67 4.37 12.36
CA ASP A 181 -8.41 3.94 11.76
C ASP A 181 -8.05 4.77 10.52
N ILE A 182 -6.88 4.49 9.95
CA ILE A 182 -6.38 5.19 8.77
C ILE A 182 -7.31 4.98 7.55
N ALA A 183 -7.91 3.80 7.36
CA ALA A 183 -8.81 3.56 6.23
C ALA A 183 -10.10 4.38 6.35
N ALA A 184 -10.68 4.46 7.54
CA ALA A 184 -11.85 5.28 7.83
C ALA A 184 -11.53 6.77 7.60
N LEU A 185 -10.38 7.25 8.07
CA LEU A 185 -9.92 8.62 7.84
C LEU A 185 -9.76 8.95 6.35
N LEU A 186 -9.14 8.06 5.57
CA LEU A 186 -8.93 8.24 4.13
C LEU A 186 -10.20 8.00 3.28
N SER A 187 -11.28 7.50 3.88
CA SER A 187 -12.53 7.20 3.19
C SER A 187 -13.67 8.14 3.60
N ASP A 188 -13.38 9.14 4.43
CA ASP A 188 -14.36 10.15 4.81
C ASP A 188 -14.52 11.23 3.72
N ALA A 189 -15.38 12.22 3.98
CA ALA A 189 -15.73 13.27 3.01
C ALA A 189 -14.80 14.50 3.10
N SER A 190 -13.69 14.41 3.81
CA SER A 190 -12.74 15.48 4.07
C SER A 190 -11.36 15.17 3.52
N VAL A 191 -10.56 16.21 3.28
CA VAL A 191 -9.17 16.05 2.86
C VAL A 191 -8.31 15.67 4.05
N THR A 192 -7.56 14.58 3.90
CA THR A 192 -6.55 14.15 4.86
C THR A 192 -5.14 14.53 4.39
N ASN A 193 -4.32 15.02 5.34
CA ASN A 193 -2.87 15.08 5.19
C ASN A 193 -2.25 14.51 6.47
N PHE A 194 -1.29 13.62 6.29
CA PHE A 194 -0.51 13.07 7.38
C PHE A 194 0.49 14.11 7.88
N ASP A 195 0.84 14.00 9.16
CA ASP A 195 1.53 15.04 9.95
C ASP A 195 2.63 14.44 10.84
N ASP A 196 3.08 13.22 10.54
CA ASP A 196 4.01 12.42 11.35
C ASP A 196 3.48 12.11 12.77
N GLY A 197 2.18 12.31 13.00
CA GLY A 197 1.52 12.13 14.28
C GLY A 197 1.12 10.68 14.58
N GLY A 198 0.80 10.43 15.85
CA GLY A 198 0.36 9.12 16.35
C GLY A 198 1.48 8.24 16.93
N PHE A 199 2.72 8.72 16.92
CA PHE A 199 3.88 8.02 17.48
C PHE A 199 4.42 8.69 18.76
N PRO A 200 4.98 7.92 19.73
CA PRO A 200 4.89 6.46 19.79
C PRO A 200 3.44 6.01 20.00
N PHE A 201 3.11 4.85 19.44
CA PHE A 201 1.82 4.19 19.59
C PHE A 201 1.98 2.94 20.46
N GLY A 202 0.91 2.58 21.17
CA GLY A 202 0.79 1.27 21.80
C GLY A 202 1.17 1.23 23.29
N PRO A 203 1.08 0.03 23.91
CA PRO A 203 0.73 -1.25 23.26
C PRO A 203 -0.70 -1.28 22.71
N GLY A 204 -0.90 -1.87 21.54
CA GLY A 204 -2.23 -2.11 20.98
C GLY A 204 -2.27 -2.22 19.45
N ASP A 205 -3.49 -2.43 18.96
CA ASP A 205 -3.81 -2.66 17.56
C ASP A 205 -3.62 -1.39 16.72
N ILE A 206 -2.73 -1.43 15.72
CA ILE A 206 -2.19 -0.24 15.05
C ILE A 206 -2.37 -0.30 13.53
N THR A 207 -3.03 0.73 13.02
CA THR A 207 -2.93 1.09 11.60
C THR A 207 -1.90 2.18 11.39
N ILE A 208 -1.09 2.02 10.35
CA ILE A 208 -0.11 3.01 9.93
C ILE A 208 -0.41 3.47 8.50
N GLY A 209 -0.18 4.76 8.27
CA GLY A 209 -0.32 5.41 6.98
C GLY A 209 0.99 6.02 6.51
N LEU A 210 1.28 5.90 5.21
CA LEU A 210 2.34 6.64 4.52
C LEU A 210 1.73 7.52 3.42
N GLN A 211 2.24 8.75 3.27
CA GLN A 211 1.82 9.70 2.25
C GLN A 211 2.99 10.07 1.32
N TRP A 212 2.69 10.18 0.03
CA TRP A 212 3.56 10.77 -0.99
C TRP A 212 2.84 11.92 -1.69
N THR A 213 3.59 12.92 -2.14
CA THR A 213 3.07 14.01 -2.98
C THR A 213 3.96 14.18 -4.20
N PHE A 214 3.37 14.09 -5.39
CA PHE A 214 4.06 14.20 -6.67
C PHE A 214 3.45 15.31 -7.52
N THR A 215 4.30 16.15 -8.11
CA THR A 215 3.88 17.08 -9.18
C THR A 215 4.28 16.49 -10.53
N LEU A 216 3.30 16.03 -11.29
CA LEU A 216 3.49 15.29 -12.54
C LEU A 216 3.12 16.17 -13.73
N ALA A 217 4.10 16.54 -14.56
CA ALA A 217 3.82 17.10 -15.89
C ALA A 217 3.11 16.06 -16.79
N PRO A 218 2.46 16.48 -17.90
CA PRO A 218 1.92 15.55 -18.90
C PRO A 218 2.96 14.52 -19.34
N GLY A 219 2.61 13.23 -19.24
CA GLY A 219 3.48 12.10 -19.58
C GLY A 219 4.59 11.78 -18.55
N ALA A 220 4.73 12.57 -17.48
CA ALA A 220 5.71 12.29 -16.43
C ALA A 220 5.25 11.17 -15.50
N SER A 221 6.22 10.42 -14.97
CA SER A 221 6.02 9.33 -14.03
C SER A 221 6.82 9.54 -12.75
N GLU A 222 6.26 9.12 -11.62
CA GLU A 222 6.95 9.03 -10.33
C GLU A 222 6.65 7.66 -9.69
N THR A 223 7.48 7.26 -8.73
CA THR A 223 7.32 5.97 -8.04
C THR A 223 7.24 6.17 -6.53
N ALA A 224 6.15 5.74 -5.90
CA ALA A 224 6.11 5.53 -4.47
C ALA A 224 6.72 4.15 -4.14
N VAL A 225 7.69 4.11 -3.23
CA VAL A 225 8.41 2.88 -2.84
C VAL A 225 8.09 2.57 -1.38
N LEU A 226 7.67 1.34 -1.09
CA LEU A 226 7.39 0.87 0.25
C LEU A 226 8.05 -0.49 0.48
N PHE A 227 8.70 -0.65 1.62
CA PHE A 227 9.23 -1.90 2.13
C PHE A 227 8.43 -2.27 3.38
N SER A 228 7.72 -3.41 3.32
CA SER A 228 7.00 -3.99 4.45
C SER A 228 7.75 -5.24 4.91
N ALA A 229 8.47 -5.16 6.01
CA ALA A 229 9.37 -6.19 6.50
C ALA A 229 8.91 -6.75 7.85
N ALA A 230 9.05 -8.06 8.05
CA ALA A 230 8.80 -8.74 9.31
C ALA A 230 10.03 -9.55 9.73
N ASN A 231 10.43 -9.42 10.99
CA ASN A 231 11.61 -10.03 11.62
C ASN A 231 12.93 -9.77 10.88
N ARG A 232 13.00 -8.65 10.15
CA ARG A 232 14.20 -8.15 9.48
C ARG A 232 14.08 -6.65 9.29
N VAL A 233 15.23 -5.98 9.19
CA VAL A 233 15.29 -4.54 8.89
C VAL A 233 14.85 -4.31 7.46
N ALA A 234 13.94 -3.36 7.25
CA ALA A 234 13.55 -2.93 5.92
C ALA A 234 14.74 -2.28 5.23
N THR A 235 15.18 -2.84 4.11
CA THR A 235 16.44 -2.43 3.44
C THR A 235 16.13 -1.76 2.10
N PRO A 236 16.01 -0.42 2.05
CA PRO A 236 15.95 0.28 0.78
C PRO A 236 17.21 -0.04 -0.01
N VAL A 237 17.02 -0.59 -1.20
CA VAL A 237 18.11 -0.69 -2.16
C VAL A 237 18.43 0.74 -2.57
N GLN A 238 19.47 1.32 -1.98
CA GLN A 238 19.97 2.59 -2.46
C GLN A 238 20.50 2.34 -3.88
N LEU A 239 19.89 2.98 -4.87
CA LEU A 239 20.51 3.09 -6.18
C LEU A 239 21.85 3.78 -5.94
N GLN A 240 22.94 3.03 -6.02
CA GLN A 240 24.27 3.61 -6.06
C GLN A 240 24.30 4.53 -7.28
N SER A 241 24.29 5.84 -7.05
CA SER A 241 24.58 6.80 -8.11
C SER A 241 26.06 6.68 -8.40
N PHE A 242 26.41 6.02 -9.51
CA PHE A 242 27.77 6.09 -10.03
C PHE A 242 27.94 7.48 -10.64
N GLY A 243 28.69 8.35 -9.96
CA GLY A 243 29.25 9.54 -10.58
C GLY A 243 30.20 9.08 -11.68
N VAL A 244 29.91 9.47 -12.92
CA VAL A 244 30.88 9.33 -14.00
C VAL A 244 31.71 10.61 -13.95
N ASP A 245 32.98 10.48 -13.56
CA ASP A 245 33.97 11.56 -13.63
C ASP A 245 34.28 11.95 -15.08
#